data_AF-A0A553GLE0-F1
#
_entry.id   AF-A0A553GLE0-F1
#
_cell.length_a   1.000
_cell.length_b   1.000
_cell.length_c   1.000
_cell.angle_alpha   90.00
_cell.angle_beta   90.00
_cell.angle_gamma   90.00
#
_symmetry.space_group_name_H-M   'P 1'
#
loop_
_entity.id
_entity.type
_entity.pdbx_description
1 polymer ?
#
loop_
_entity_poly.entity_id
_entity_poly.type
_entity_poly.pdbx_seq_one_letter_code
_entity_poly.pdbx_strand_id
1 'polypeptide(L)' 'MNYYPIHIDIQNQACLVVGGGRIAERKVMKLNEAGAAITVISKDLTPALVQLV' A
#
# COMPACT_ATOMS: atom_id res chain seq x y z
N MET A 1 5.97 16.30 -19.80
CA MET A 1 5.82 15.28 -18.73
C MET A 1 6.66 15.77 -17.58
N ASN A 2 6.02 16.37 -16.56
CA ASN A 2 6.69 17.19 -15.54
C ASN A 2 6.72 16.43 -14.20
N TYR A 3 7.27 15.22 -14.21
CA TYR A 3 7.50 14.44 -12.99
C TYR A 3 8.98 14.49 -12.63
N TYR A 4 9.27 14.72 -11.36
CA TYR A 4 10.61 14.58 -10.82
C TYR A 4 10.74 13.18 -10.19
N PRO A 5 11.56 12.28 -10.75
CA PRO A 5 11.70 10.94 -10.19
C PRO A 5 12.48 11.00 -8.87
N ILE A 6 11.96 10.34 -7.84
CA ILE A 6 12.66 10.13 -6.57
C ILE A 6 12.60 8.66 -6.18
N HIS A 7 13.67 8.18 -5.56
CA HIS A 7 13.68 6.92 -4.84
C HIS A 7 13.57 7.25 -3.36
N ILE A 8 12.50 6.81 -2.72
CA ILE A 8 12.23 7.07 -1.31
C ILE A 8 12.36 5.76 -0.54
N ASP A 9 13.12 5.79 0.56
CA ASP A 9 13.11 4.71 1.53
C ASP A 9 11.89 4.85 2.43
N ILE A 10 11.02 3.85 2.38
CA ILE A 10 9.78 3.79 3.15
C ILE A 10 9.80 2.63 4.14
N GLN A 11 10.96 2.03 4.42
CA GLN A 11 11.08 1.00 5.42
C GLN A 11 10.61 1.53 6.78
N ASN A 12 9.66 0.82 7.40
CA ASN A 12 8.97 1.17 8.64
C ASN A 12 8.24 2.52 8.62
N GLN A 13 8.09 3.16 7.46
CA GLN A 13 7.37 4.43 7.35
C GLN A 13 5.87 4.20 7.29
N ALA A 14 5.12 5.04 8.00
CA ALA A 14 3.66 4.99 8.03
C ALA A 14 3.07 5.31 6.64
N CYS A 15 2.30 4.38 6.09
CA CYS A 15 1.66 4.50 4.78
C CYS A 15 0.16 4.20 4.88
N LEU A 16 -0.68 5.16 4.47
CA LEU A 16 -2.13 4.99 4.45
C LEU A 16 -2.61 4.61 3.04
N VAL A 17 -3.41 3.54 2.95
CA VAL A 17 -4.13 3.16 1.73
C VAL A 17 -5.63 3.21 2.00
N VAL A 18 -6.37 3.93 1.16
CA VAL A 18 -7.84 4.02 1.24
C VAL A 18 -8.47 3.20 0.12
N GLY A 19 -9.40 2.31 0.49
CA GLY A 19 -10.00 1.32 -0.40
C GLY A 19 -9.42 -0.08 -0.19
N GLY A 20 -10.24 -1.10 -0.43
CA GLY A 20 -9.89 -2.51 -0.19
C GLY A 20 -10.10 -3.41 -1.40
N GLY A 21 -10.36 -2.84 -2.57
CA GLY A 21 -10.49 -3.58 -3.82
C GLY A 21 -9.14 -3.95 -4.44
N ARG A 22 -9.20 -4.54 -5.64
CA ARG A 22 -8.02 -5.07 -6.36
C ARG A 22 -6.93 -4.04 -6.66
N ILE A 23 -7.27 -2.74 -6.73
CA ILE A 23 -6.28 -1.66 -6.92
C ILE A 23 -5.51 -1.41 -5.62
N ALA A 24 -6.20 -1.38 -4.48
CA ALA A 24 -5.57 -1.20 -3.18
C ALA A 24 -4.66 -2.36 -2.86
N GLU A 25 -5.11 -3.59 -3.11
CA GLU A 25 -4.32 -4.81 -2.99
C GLU A 25 -2.97 -4.70 -3.74
N ARG A 26 -3.00 -4.30 -5.01
CA ARG A 26 -1.77 -4.10 -5.82
C ARG A 26 -0.83 -3.03 -5.27
N LYS A 27 -1.38 -1.98 -4.63
CA LYS A 27 -0.58 -0.91 -4.02
C LYS A 27 0.03 -1.39 -2.69
N VAL A 28 -0.77 -2.05 -1.86
CA VAL A 28 -0.34 -2.62 -0.57
C VAL A 28 0.76 -3.65 -0.78
N MET A 29 0.64 -4.55 -1.77
CA MET A 29 1.71 -5.51 -2.08
C MET A 29 3.06 -4.82 -2.30
N LYS A 30 3.12 -3.78 -3.15
CA LYS A 30 4.36 -3.04 -3.41
C LYS A 30 4.89 -2.28 -2.20
N LEU A 31 4.00 -1.68 -1.42
CA LEU A 31 4.38 -0.99 -0.19
C LEU A 31 4.92 -1.97 0.86
N ASN A 32 4.34 -3.17 0.95
CA ASN A 32 4.73 -4.22 1.87
C ASN A 32 6.09 -4.81 1.48
N GLU A 33 6.31 -5.05 0.19
CA GLU A 33 7.63 -5.45 -0.35
C GLU A 33 8.72 -4.42 -0.02
N ALA A 34 8.38 -3.13 0.02
CA ALA A 34 9.28 -2.05 0.42
C ALA A 34 9.39 -1.86 1.95
N GLY A 35 8.72 -2.70 2.75
CA GLY A 35 8.80 -2.69 4.21
C GLY A 35 8.05 -1.55 4.90
N ALA A 36 7.06 -0.94 4.25
CA ALA A 36 6.26 0.12 4.86
C ALA A 36 5.37 -0.39 6.01
N ALA A 37 5.10 0.48 6.98
CA ALA A 37 4.10 0.26 8.02
C ALA A 37 2.72 0.70 7.50
N ILE A 38 1.93 -0.24 7.02
CA ILE A 38 0.73 0.06 6.22
C ILE A 38 -0.52 0.07 7.10
N THR A 39 -1.37 1.08 6.93
CA THR A 39 -2.75 1.10 7.43
C THR A 39 -3.71 1.13 6.25
N VAL A 40 -4.70 0.24 6.25
CA VAL A 40 -5.76 0.22 5.22
C VAL A 40 -7.09 0.64 5.82
N ILE A 41 -7.77 1.57 5.17
CA ILE A 41 -9.12 1.99 5.53
C ILE A 41 -10.07 1.62 4.41
N SER A 42 -10.99 0.67 4.66
CA SER A 42 -12.05 0.30 3.74
C SER A 42 -13.26 -0.33 4.43
N LYS A 43 -14.39 -0.38 3.72
CA LYS A 43 -15.60 -1.10 4.16
C LYS A 43 -15.44 -2.61 3.99
N ASP A 44 -14.79 -3.01 2.89
CA ASP A 44 -14.58 -4.40 2.49
C ASP A 44 -13.15 -4.56 1.98
N LEU A 45 -12.56 -5.73 2.19
CA LEU A 45 -11.22 -6.09 1.70
C LEU A 45 -11.33 -7.29 0.74
N THR A 46 -10.49 -7.32 -0.30
CA THR A 46 -10.31 -8.55 -1.08
C THR A 46 -9.71 -9.65 -0.19
N PRO A 47 -9.99 -10.93 -0.47
CA PRO A 47 -9.44 -12.04 0.32
C PRO A 47 -7.90 -12.03 0.39
N ALA A 48 -7.23 -11.63 -0.70
CA ALA A 48 -5.78 -11.52 -0.72
C ALA A 48 -5.27 -10.36 0.14
N LEU A 49 -5.98 -9.22 0.17
CA LEU A 49 -5.58 -8.08 0.98
C LEU A 49 -5.75 -8.37 2.47
N VAL A 50 -6.75 -9.15 2.88
CA VAL A 50 -6.93 -9.60 4.28
C VAL A 50 -5.71 -10.37 4.81
N GLN A 51 -4.95 -11.06 3.95
CA GLN A 51 -3.77 -11.82 4.37
C GLN A 51 -2.52 -10.95 4.58
N LEU A 52 -2.58 -9.67 4.20
CA LEU A 52 -1.42 -8.76 4.16
C LEU A 52 -1.48 -7.65 5.21
N VAL A 53 -2.62 -7.43 5.88
CA VAL A 53 -2.85 -6.28 6.77
C VAL A 53 -3.46 -6.68 8.10
#